data_AF-A0A2W6CUD5-F1
#
_entry.id   AF-A0A2W6CUD5-F1
#
_cell.length_a   1.000
_cell.length_b   1.000
_cell.length_c   1.000
_cell.angle_alpha   90.00
_cell.angle_beta   90.00
_cell.angle_gamma   90.00
#
_symmetry.space_group_name_H-M   'P 1'
#
loop_
_entity.id
_entity.type
_entity.pdbx_description
1 polymer ?
#
loop_
_entity_poly.entity_id
_entity_poly.type
_entity_poly.pdbx_seq_one_letter_code
_entity_poly.pdbx_strand_id
1 'polypeptide(L)'
;MEMVLTGDVVDARTAAEWGLVNRAVPDAELDAGVDDLLARATRGSRTSKALGKRTLYAQLDRPEADAYAIALEVMAAASQTAGANEGMAAFLAKRLPTWAD
;
A
#
# COMPACT_ATOMS: atom_id res chain seq x y z
N MET A 1 -9.59 11.52 -20.01
CA MET A 1 -10.83 11.91 -20.71
C MET A 1 -11.17 10.98 -21.85
N GLU A 2 -10.21 10.60 -22.70
CA GLU A 2 -10.43 9.74 -23.88
C GLU A 2 -11.28 8.48 -23.62
N MET A 3 -10.86 7.59 -22.72
CA MET A 3 -11.62 6.36 -22.41
C MET A 3 -13.07 6.61 -21.97
N VAL A 4 -13.34 7.71 -21.25
CA VAL A 4 -14.68 8.06 -20.77
C VAL A 4 -15.57 8.54 -21.91
N LEU A 5 -14.99 9.11 -22.96
CA LEU A 5 -15.72 9.69 -24.08
C LEU A 5 -15.90 8.71 -25.25
N THR A 6 -14.94 7.80 -25.48
CA THR A 6 -14.99 6.84 -26.60
C THR A 6 -15.55 5.49 -26.21
N GLY A 7 -15.33 5.05 -24.96
CA GLY A 7 -15.68 3.70 -24.51
C GLY A 7 -14.80 2.59 -25.08
N ASP A 8 -13.65 2.94 -25.68
CA ASP A 8 -12.74 1.95 -26.24
C ASP A 8 -12.10 1.07 -25.15
N VAL A 9 -11.94 -0.21 -25.48
CA VAL A 9 -11.22 -1.15 -24.61
C VAL A 9 -9.71 -0.99 -24.80
N VAL A 10 -8.97 -1.18 -23.70
CA VAL A 10 -7.50 -1.21 -23.72
C VAL A 10 -7.01 -2.60 -23.35
N ASP A 11 -5.90 -3.02 -23.95
CA ASP A 11 -5.25 -4.26 -23.56
C ASP A 11 -4.53 -4.11 -22.20
N ALA A 12 -4.17 -5.25 -21.58
CA ALA A 12 -3.57 -5.27 -20.25
C ALA A 12 -2.20 -4.55 -20.20
N ARG A 13 -1.42 -4.59 -21.30
CA ARG A 13 -0.12 -3.93 -21.36
C ARG A 13 -0.31 -2.41 -21.36
N THR A 14 -1.21 -1.89 -22.19
CA THR A 14 -1.56 -0.46 -22.20
C THR A 14 -2.10 -0.01 -20.84
N ALA A 15 -2.96 -0.81 -20.21
CA ALA A 15 -3.47 -0.52 -18.86
C ALA A 15 -2.34 -0.42 -17.82
N ALA A 16 -1.30 -1.25 -17.91
CA ALA A 16 -0.14 -1.20 -17.03
C ALA A 16 0.74 0.04 -17.31
N GLU A 17 0.96 0.37 -18.58
CA GLU A 17 1.72 1.57 -19.00
C GLU A 17 1.06 2.86 -18.51
N TRP A 18 -0.27 2.91 -18.47
CA TRP A 18 -1.03 4.06 -17.96
C TRP A 18 -1.14 4.09 -16.44
N GLY A 19 -0.70 3.03 -15.74
CA GLY A 19 -0.82 2.91 -14.28
C GLY A 19 -2.23 2.56 -13.79
N LEU A 20 -3.13 2.10 -14.68
CA LEU A 20 -4.46 1.62 -14.30
C LEU A 20 -4.38 0.28 -13.54
N VAL A 21 -3.45 -0.58 -13.93
CA VAL A 21 -3.06 -1.78 -13.18
C VAL A 21 -1.56 -1.73 -12.87
N ASN A 22 -1.12 -2.41 -11.81
CA ASN A 22 0.28 -2.36 -11.42
C ASN A 22 1.20 -3.18 -12.35
N ARG A 23 0.71 -4.28 -12.93
CA ARG A 23 1.48 -5.21 -13.78
C ARG A 23 0.54 -5.95 -14.74
N ALA A 24 1.04 -6.31 -15.91
CA ALA A 24 0.43 -7.26 -16.83
C ALA A 24 1.39 -8.44 -17.04
N VAL A 25 0.88 -9.66 -17.01
CA VAL A 25 1.64 -10.91 -17.16
C VAL A 25 0.94 -11.83 -18.16
N PRO A 26 1.62 -12.83 -18.74
CA PRO A 26 0.97 -13.88 -19.51
C PRO A 26 -0.14 -14.56 -18.68
N ASP A 27 -1.22 -14.96 -19.34
CA ASP A 27 -2.41 -15.54 -18.67
C ASP A 27 -2.04 -16.75 -17.77
N ALA A 28 -1.18 -17.64 -18.28
CA ALA A 28 -0.69 -18.80 -17.54
C ALA A 28 0.15 -18.46 -16.28
N GLU A 29 0.61 -17.22 -16.14
CA GLU A 29 1.41 -16.74 -15.01
C GLU A 29 0.60 -15.89 -14.02
N LEU A 30 -0.69 -15.65 -14.28
CA LEU A 30 -1.52 -14.76 -13.47
C LEU A 30 -1.54 -15.17 -12.00
N ASP A 31 -1.82 -16.44 -11.71
CA ASP A 31 -1.88 -16.94 -10.33
C ASP A 31 -0.54 -16.78 -9.60
N ALA A 32 0.57 -17.13 -10.26
CA ALA A 32 1.91 -16.97 -9.70
C ALA A 32 2.26 -15.49 -9.45
N GLY A 33 1.86 -14.59 -10.35
CA GLY A 33 2.05 -13.15 -10.20
C GLY A 33 1.23 -12.55 -9.05
N VAL A 34 0.00 -13.03 -8.87
CA VAL A 34 -0.87 -12.67 -7.74
C VAL A 34 -0.27 -13.17 -6.42
N ASP A 35 0.18 -14.42 -6.37
CA ASP A 35 0.80 -15.02 -5.19
C ASP A 35 2.08 -14.28 -4.78
N ASP A 36 2.97 -13.92 -5.72
CA ASP A 36 4.15 -13.08 -5.44
C ASP A 36 3.74 -11.72 -4.85
N LEU A 37 2.73 -11.07 -5.46
CA LEU A 37 2.26 -9.78 -4.99
C LEU A 37 1.70 -9.89 -3.57
N LEU A 38 0.85 -10.87 -3.29
CA LEU A 38 0.26 -11.08 -1.98
C LEU A 38 1.31 -11.45 -0.94
N ALA A 39 2.26 -12.33 -1.27
CA ALA A 39 3.36 -12.69 -0.40
C ALA A 39 4.17 -11.46 0.02
N ARG A 40 4.38 -10.49 -0.88
CA ARG A 40 5.08 -9.23 -0.55
C ARG A 40 4.19 -8.22 0.15
N ALA A 41 2.94 -8.08 -0.30
CA ALA A 41 1.98 -7.07 0.15
C ALA A 41 1.36 -7.39 1.51
N THR A 42 1.43 -8.62 2.00
CA THR A 42 0.92 -9.00 3.32
C THR A 42 1.99 -9.06 4.42
N ARG A 43 3.29 -8.87 4.09
CA ARG A 43 4.37 -8.79 5.09
C ARG A 43 4.19 -7.59 6.02
N GLY A 44 4.42 -7.74 7.32
CA GLY A 44 4.34 -6.64 8.28
C GLY A 44 2.97 -6.54 8.97
N SER A 45 2.79 -5.56 9.85
CA SER A 45 1.52 -5.32 10.54
C SER A 45 0.40 -4.97 9.55
N ARG A 46 -0.72 -5.71 9.65
CA ARG A 46 -1.95 -5.43 8.91
C ARG A 46 -2.53 -4.07 9.31
N THR A 47 -2.52 -3.77 10.62
CA THR A 47 -3.03 -2.50 11.17
C THR A 47 -2.22 -1.31 10.66
N SER A 48 -0.89 -1.40 10.64
CA SER A 48 -0.04 -0.33 10.11
C SER A 48 -0.33 -0.04 8.63
N LYS A 49 -0.55 -1.08 7.82
CA LYS A 49 -0.93 -0.89 6.40
C LYS A 49 -2.30 -0.28 6.23
N ALA A 50 -3.28 -0.74 7.00
CA ALA A 50 -4.64 -0.20 6.98
C ALA A 50 -4.63 1.29 7.37
N LEU A 51 -3.88 1.65 8.42
CA LEU A 51 -3.71 3.02 8.87
C LEU A 51 -3.03 3.87 7.78
N GLY A 52 -1.89 3.42 7.25
CA GLY A 52 -1.16 4.15 6.20
C GLY A 52 -2.00 4.37 4.94
N LYS A 53 -2.76 3.35 4.48
CA LYS A 53 -3.67 3.48 3.34
C LYS A 53 -4.74 4.53 3.60
N ARG A 54 -5.40 4.49 4.77
CA ARG A 54 -6.42 5.49 5.15
C ARG A 54 -5.85 6.90 5.18
N THR A 55 -4.66 7.07 5.75
CA THR A 55 -4.00 8.37 5.85
C THR A 55 -3.62 8.93 4.49
N LEU A 56 -3.08 8.09 3.59
CA LEU A 56 -2.78 8.50 2.22
C LEU A 56 -4.02 9.05 1.51
N TYR A 57 -5.15 8.33 1.57
CA TYR A 57 -6.39 8.81 0.95
C TYR A 57 -6.97 10.06 1.65
N ALA A 58 -6.76 10.23 2.95
CA ALA A 58 -7.19 11.43 3.65
C ALA A 58 -6.39 12.68 3.25
N GLN A 59 -5.17 12.49 2.73
CA GLN A 59 -4.23 13.56 2.37
C GLN A 59 -4.25 13.92 0.88
N LEU A 60 -4.64 12.99 0.01
CA LEU A 60 -4.42 13.06 -1.45
C LEU A 60 -4.85 14.39 -2.10
N ASP A 61 -5.98 14.93 -1.66
CA ASP A 61 -6.61 16.13 -2.25
C ASP A 61 -6.49 17.37 -1.35
N ARG A 62 -5.51 17.40 -0.42
CA ARG A 62 -5.32 18.50 0.52
C ARG A 62 -4.08 19.34 0.20
N PRO A 63 -4.07 20.63 0.59
CA PRO A 63 -2.83 21.41 0.61
C PRO A 63 -1.75 20.72 1.43
N GLU A 64 -0.49 20.89 1.02
CA GLU A 64 0.66 20.22 1.64
C GLU A 64 0.70 20.40 3.18
N ALA A 65 0.50 21.63 3.67
CA ALA A 65 0.52 21.92 5.11
C ALA A 65 -0.54 21.11 5.88
N ASP A 66 -1.75 21.01 5.35
CA ASP A 66 -2.84 20.24 5.96
C ASP A 66 -2.55 18.73 5.90
N ALA A 67 -1.98 18.26 4.78
CA ALA A 67 -1.57 16.87 4.63
C ALA A 67 -0.51 16.50 5.69
N TYR A 68 0.49 17.36 5.92
CA TYR A 68 1.50 17.13 6.96
C TYR A 68 0.93 17.16 8.38
N ALA A 69 -0.01 18.06 8.67
CA ALA A 69 -0.67 18.09 9.98
C ALA A 69 -1.33 16.74 10.32
N ILE A 70 -2.05 16.15 9.36
CA ILE A 70 -2.63 14.80 9.50
C ILE A 70 -1.54 13.73 9.63
N ALA A 71 -0.49 13.82 8.81
CA ALA A 71 0.59 12.84 8.81
C ALA A 71 1.23 12.74 10.19
N LEU A 72 1.56 13.90 10.78
CA LEU A 72 2.24 14.00 12.06
C LEU A 72 1.39 13.41 13.19
N GLU A 73 0.11 13.75 13.25
CA GLU A 73 -0.80 13.20 14.26
C GLU A 73 -0.92 11.67 14.15
N VAL A 74 -1.14 11.17 12.93
CA VAL A 74 -1.24 9.72 12.69
C VAL A 74 0.06 9.02 13.03
N MET A 75 1.21 9.55 12.62
CA MET A 75 2.52 8.94 12.87
C MET A 75 2.84 8.90 14.36
N ALA A 76 2.56 10.00 15.09
CA ALA A 76 2.75 10.08 16.53
C ALA A 76 1.83 9.10 17.28
N ALA A 77 0.57 8.95 16.85
CA ALA A 77 -0.32 7.95 17.44
C ALA A 77 0.11 6.51 17.08
N ALA A 78 0.52 6.28 15.84
CA ALA A 78 0.95 4.98 15.34
C ALA A 78 2.20 4.45 16.05
N SER A 79 3.15 5.33 16.40
CA SER A 79 4.38 4.94 17.10
C SER A 79 4.12 4.33 18.47
N GLN A 80 2.97 4.65 19.09
CA GLN A 80 2.59 4.15 20.41
C GLN A 80 1.89 2.79 20.35
N THR A 81 1.63 2.25 19.16
CA THR A 81 0.93 0.97 19.01
C THR A 81 1.83 -0.22 19.34
N ALA A 82 1.22 -1.33 19.79
CA ALA A 82 1.94 -2.58 20.07
C ALA A 82 2.71 -3.09 18.84
N GLY A 83 2.10 -2.98 17.65
CA GLY A 83 2.76 -3.33 16.39
C GLY A 83 4.01 -2.48 16.14
N ALA A 84 3.94 -1.15 16.29
CA ALA A 84 5.12 -0.29 16.12
C ALA A 84 6.23 -0.63 17.11
N ASN A 85 5.90 -0.86 18.39
CA ASN A 85 6.84 -1.27 19.41
C ASN A 85 7.51 -2.61 19.09
N GLU A 86 6.75 -3.61 18.64
CA GLU A 86 7.28 -4.92 18.22
C GLU A 86 8.17 -4.81 16.99
N GLY A 87 7.75 -4.05 15.98
CA GLY A 87 8.55 -3.81 14.77
C GLY A 87 9.91 -3.19 15.11
N MET A 88 9.92 -2.17 15.98
CA MET A 88 11.14 -1.53 16.45
C MET A 88 12.02 -2.49 17.27
N ALA A 89 11.42 -3.22 18.23
CA ALA A 89 12.15 -4.17 19.06
C ALA A 89 12.76 -5.32 18.23
N ALA A 90 12.01 -5.86 17.27
CA ALA A 90 12.47 -6.92 16.37
C ALA A 90 13.62 -6.45 15.48
N PHE A 91 13.51 -5.24 14.94
CA PHE A 91 14.57 -4.63 14.12
C PHE A 91 15.86 -4.45 14.92
N LEU A 92 15.78 -3.86 16.12
CA LEU A 92 16.95 -3.65 17.00
C LEU A 92 17.58 -4.98 17.43
N ALA A 93 16.77 -6.02 17.66
CA ALA A 93 17.23 -7.35 18.02
C ALA A 93 17.62 -8.23 16.82
N LYS A 94 17.58 -7.71 15.58
CA LYS A 94 17.88 -8.45 14.32
C LYS A 94 17.10 -9.77 14.18
N ARG A 95 15.84 -9.77 14.62
CA ARG A 95 14.92 -10.92 14.52
C ARG A 95 13.72 -10.57 13.65
N LEU A 96 12.98 -11.58 13.22
CA LEU A 96 11.69 -11.35 12.57
C LEU A 96 10.65 -10.86 13.61
N PRO A 97 9.83 -9.85 13.25
CA PRO A 97 8.74 -9.39 14.10
C PRO A 97 7.57 -10.39 14.12
N THR A 98 6.90 -10.48 15.27
CA THR A 98 5.67 -11.26 15.45
C THR A 98 4.48 -10.31 15.56
N TRP A 99 3.76 -10.14 14.46
CA TRP A 99 2.57 -9.28 14.40
C TRP A 99 1.38 -10.02 15.00
N ALA A 100 0.66 -9.38 15.94
CA ALA A 100 -0.49 -9.97 16.62
C ALA A 100 -1.83 -9.64 15.94
N ASP A 101 -1.79 -8.99 14.77
CA ASP A 101 -2.90 -8.26 14.12
C ASP A 101 -3.08 -8.58 12.63
#